data_AF-A0A3N5HK98-F1
#
_entry.id   AF-A0A3N5HK98-F1
#
_cell.length_a   1.000
_cell.length_b   1.000
_cell.length_c   1.000
_cell.angle_alpha   90.00
_cell.angle_beta   90.00
_cell.angle_gamma   90.00
#
_symmetry.space_group_name_H-M   'P 1'
#
loop_
_entity.id
_entity.type
_entity.pdbx_description
1 polymer ?
#
loop_
_entity_poly.entity_id
_entity_poly.type
_entity_poly.pdbx_seq_one_letter_code
_entity_poly.pdbx_strand_id
1 'polypeptide(L)'
;MAQNSCGTRSIRMWVFSGLATAMMFGSPSASADERAEFFESRIRPLLINRCCKCHSSETEQNGGLSLDSKAGWEIGGDSGTSIVPGDVDASLLIRAVRWDDPDVQMPPKDAGGKLSAAEIADLEAWVQRGAFDPRIDGSTAKSRRSWDEMFAERR
;
A
#
# COMPACT_ATOMS: atom_id res chain seq x y z
N MET A 1 73.14 -28.45 23.70
CA MET A 1 73.36 -29.45 22.63
C MET A 1 71.99 -30.00 22.24
N ALA A 2 71.46 -29.53 21.11
CA ALA A 2 71.20 -30.37 19.92
C ALA A 2 69.99 -31.32 20.13
N GLN A 3 68.78 -30.96 19.72
CA GLN A 3 68.22 -31.02 18.34
C GLN A 3 67.50 -32.37 18.06
N ASN A 4 66.35 -32.26 17.38
CA ASN A 4 65.61 -33.29 16.60
C ASN A 4 64.52 -34.04 17.41
N SER A 5 63.24 -34.08 17.01
CA SER A 5 62.73 -34.30 15.66
C SER A 5 61.31 -33.77 15.46
N CYS A 6 61.06 -33.36 14.22
CA CYS A 6 59.82 -32.90 13.60
C CYS A 6 58.76 -34.02 13.49
N GLY A 7 57.51 -33.71 13.79
CA GLY A 7 56.37 -34.64 13.67
C GLY A 7 55.07 -33.89 13.38
N THR A 8 54.87 -33.53 12.12
CA THR A 8 53.64 -32.91 11.60
C THR A 8 52.46 -33.87 11.73
N ARG A 9 51.59 -33.67 12.72
CA ARG A 9 50.31 -34.38 12.81
C ARG A 9 49.23 -33.59 12.07
N SER A 10 48.93 -34.05 10.86
CA SER A 10 47.83 -33.60 10.02
C SER A 10 46.49 -33.75 10.76
N ILE A 11 45.86 -32.62 11.11
CA ILE A 11 44.49 -32.59 11.65
C ILE A 11 43.55 -32.83 10.47
N ARG A 12 42.96 -34.03 10.38
CA ARG A 12 41.86 -34.30 9.43
C ARG A 12 40.66 -33.48 9.87
N MET A 13 40.39 -32.38 9.17
CA MET A 13 39.10 -31.68 9.24
C MET A 13 38.01 -32.64 8.79
N TRP A 14 37.15 -33.04 9.73
CA TRP A 14 35.86 -33.62 9.40
C TRP A 14 34.93 -32.48 9.02
N VAL A 15 34.76 -32.27 7.71
CA VAL A 15 33.70 -31.42 7.17
C VAL A 15 32.39 -32.19 7.33
N PHE A 16 31.65 -31.91 8.41
CA PHE A 16 30.26 -32.32 8.51
C PHE A 16 29.44 -31.42 7.58
N SER A 17 29.21 -31.92 6.36
CA SER A 17 28.30 -31.33 5.38
C SER A 17 26.85 -31.49 5.87
N GLY A 18 26.37 -30.54 6.67
CA GLY A 18 24.96 -30.43 7.03
C GLY A 18 24.19 -29.73 5.91
N LEU A 19 23.43 -30.49 5.11
CA LEU A 19 22.47 -29.94 4.15
C LEU A 19 21.29 -29.35 4.95
N ALA A 20 21.35 -28.07 5.28
CA ALA A 20 20.23 -27.35 5.88
C ALA A 20 19.22 -27.02 4.77
N THR A 21 18.23 -27.89 4.57
CA THR A 21 17.11 -27.62 3.66
C THR A 21 16.23 -26.53 4.27
N ALA A 22 16.47 -25.28 3.89
CA ALA A 22 15.60 -24.17 4.23
C ALA A 22 14.26 -24.32 3.49
N MET A 23 13.22 -24.77 4.20
CA MET A 23 11.83 -24.61 3.74
C MET A 23 11.51 -23.11 3.71
N MET A 24 11.52 -22.53 2.51
CA MET A 24 10.98 -21.20 2.24
C MET A 24 9.47 -21.25 2.45
N PHE A 25 8.99 -20.84 3.62
CA PHE A 25 7.59 -20.53 3.84
C PHE A 25 7.27 -19.25 3.07
N GLY A 26 6.67 -19.39 1.88
CA GLY A 26 6.12 -18.26 1.16
C GLY A 26 4.97 -17.64 1.96
N SER A 27 5.08 -16.36 2.31
CA SER A 27 4.00 -15.64 2.97
C SER A 27 2.74 -15.66 2.11
N PRO A 28 1.57 -16.04 2.65
CA PRO A 28 0.32 -15.97 1.89
C PRO A 28 0.05 -14.51 1.52
N SER A 29 0.01 -14.23 0.21
CA SER A 29 -0.50 -12.97 -0.30
C SER A 29 -2.01 -12.94 -0.11
N ALA A 30 -2.54 -11.86 0.47
CA ALA A 30 -3.98 -11.70 0.67
C ALA A 30 -4.72 -11.85 -0.67
N SER A 31 -5.85 -12.54 -0.66
CA SER A 31 -6.74 -12.71 -1.81
C SER A 31 -7.27 -11.36 -2.33
N ALA A 32 -7.78 -11.34 -3.56
CA ALA A 32 -8.38 -10.12 -4.13
C ALA A 32 -9.60 -9.65 -3.32
N ASP A 33 -10.40 -10.59 -2.81
CA ASP A 33 -11.59 -10.30 -2.02
C ASP A 33 -11.22 -9.67 -0.66
N GLU A 34 -10.21 -10.19 0.04
CA GLU A 34 -9.73 -9.61 1.31
C GLU A 34 -9.14 -8.20 1.12
N ARG A 35 -8.49 -7.93 -0.01
CA ARG A 35 -7.99 -6.58 -0.31
C ARG A 35 -9.14 -5.62 -0.62
N ALA A 36 -10.15 -6.08 -1.36
CA ALA A 36 -11.34 -5.29 -1.66
C ALA A 36 -12.12 -4.99 -0.37
N GLU A 37 -12.36 -5.98 0.49
CA GLU A 37 -13.04 -5.78 1.78
C GLU A 37 -12.29 -4.79 2.67
N PHE A 38 -10.96 -4.91 2.76
CA PHE A 38 -10.15 -3.95 3.53
C PHE A 38 -10.26 -2.53 2.96
N PHE A 39 -10.19 -2.39 1.64
CA PHE A 39 -10.34 -1.09 1.00
C PHE A 39 -11.73 -0.49 1.29
N GLU A 40 -12.80 -1.25 1.08
CA GLU A 40 -14.17 -0.77 1.24
C GLU A 40 -14.53 -0.46 2.70
N SER A 41 -14.03 -1.24 3.65
CA SER A 41 -14.35 -1.07 5.08
C SER A 41 -13.47 -0.06 5.81
N ARG A 42 -12.20 0.11 5.38
CA ARG A 42 -11.22 0.94 6.10
C ARG A 42 -10.79 2.17 5.30
N ILE A 43 -10.47 1.98 4.03
CA ILE A 43 -9.79 3.02 3.24
C ILE A 43 -10.78 3.96 2.57
N ARG A 44 -11.80 3.45 1.89
CA ARG A 44 -12.80 4.28 1.21
C ARG A 44 -13.48 5.28 2.17
N PRO A 45 -13.97 4.88 3.36
CA PRO A 45 -14.59 5.82 4.28
C PRO A 45 -13.60 6.89 4.76
N LEU A 46 -12.35 6.50 5.00
CA LEU A 46 -11.29 7.43 5.41
C LEU A 46 -11.02 8.45 4.30
N LEU A 47 -10.81 8.02 3.06
CA LEU A 47 -10.58 8.92 1.92
C LEU A 47 -11.74 9.89 1.73
N ILE A 48 -12.99 9.40 1.78
CA ILE A 48 -14.19 10.24 1.63
C ILE A 48 -14.25 11.30 2.75
N ASN A 49 -14.07 10.88 4.00
CA ASN A 49 -14.30 11.74 5.15
C ASN A 49 -13.14 12.69 5.45
N ARG A 50 -11.90 12.32 5.08
CA ARG A 50 -10.68 13.05 5.45
C ARG A 50 -9.98 13.73 4.29
N CYS A 51 -10.19 13.28 3.04
CA CYS A 51 -9.38 13.71 1.91
C CYS A 51 -10.22 14.36 0.80
N CYS A 52 -11.34 13.74 0.41
CA CYS A 52 -12.10 14.15 -0.78
C CYS A 52 -12.78 15.51 -0.67
N LYS A 53 -12.83 16.14 0.50
CA LYS A 53 -13.32 17.53 0.64
C LYS A 53 -12.45 18.54 -0.14
N CYS A 54 -11.16 18.25 -0.29
CA CYS A 54 -10.18 19.15 -0.91
C CYS A 54 -9.31 18.48 -2.00
N HIS A 55 -9.45 17.17 -2.19
CA HIS A 55 -8.68 16.38 -3.16
C HIS A 55 -9.62 15.42 -3.89
N SER A 56 -10.63 15.95 -4.59
CA SER A 56 -11.54 15.15 -5.42
C SER A 56 -11.78 15.85 -6.75
N SER A 57 -12.21 15.11 -7.78
CA SER A 57 -12.47 15.68 -9.10
C SER A 57 -13.72 16.56 -9.11
N GLU A 58 -14.64 16.31 -8.19
CA GLU A 58 -15.91 17.04 -8.05
C GLU A 58 -15.79 18.30 -7.18
N THR A 59 -14.71 18.42 -6.40
CA THR A 59 -14.44 19.57 -5.51
C THR A 59 -13.17 20.30 -5.95
N GLU A 60 -12.61 21.09 -5.04
CA GLU A 60 -11.23 21.57 -5.15
C GLU A 60 -10.27 20.37 -5.34
N GLN A 61 -9.30 20.54 -6.24
CA GLN A 61 -8.16 19.64 -6.45
C GLN A 61 -6.92 20.36 -5.92
N ASN A 62 -6.84 20.52 -4.60
CA ASN A 62 -5.70 21.21 -4.01
C ASN A 62 -4.41 20.49 -4.38
N GLY A 63 -3.46 21.24 -4.94
CA GLY A 63 -2.21 20.70 -5.46
C GLY A 63 -2.40 19.71 -6.62
N GLY A 64 -3.46 19.85 -7.42
CA GLY A 64 -3.71 19.04 -8.61
C GLY A 64 -4.03 17.56 -8.33
N LEU A 65 -4.31 17.20 -7.08
CA LEU A 65 -4.48 15.81 -6.65
C LEU A 65 -5.95 15.43 -6.50
N SER A 66 -6.34 14.27 -7.07
CA SER A 66 -7.63 13.63 -6.80
C SER A 66 -7.48 12.26 -6.15
N LEU A 67 -8.16 12.04 -5.02
CA LEU A 67 -8.12 10.80 -4.24
C LEU A 67 -9.45 10.01 -4.29
N ASP A 68 -10.44 10.51 -5.02
CA ASP A 68 -11.77 9.91 -5.17
C ASP A 68 -11.84 8.76 -6.20
N SER A 69 -10.83 8.62 -7.03
CA SER A 69 -10.72 7.61 -8.08
C SER A 69 -9.32 7.01 -8.11
N LYS A 70 -9.21 5.77 -8.62
CA LYS A 70 -7.92 5.10 -8.77
C LYS A 70 -6.98 5.87 -9.70
N ALA A 71 -7.48 6.20 -10.89
CA ALA A 71 -6.73 6.94 -11.89
C ALA A 71 -6.24 8.30 -11.36
N GLY A 72 -7.05 9.00 -10.55
CA GLY A 72 -6.68 10.28 -9.97
C GLY A 72 -5.42 10.20 -9.10
N TRP A 73 -5.35 9.23 -8.18
CA TRP A 73 -4.20 9.15 -7.29
C TRP A 73 -2.97 8.53 -7.96
N GLU A 74 -3.17 7.70 -8.98
CA GLU A 74 -2.10 7.14 -9.83
C GLU A 74 -1.42 8.22 -10.68
N ILE A 75 -2.18 9.21 -11.17
CA ILE A 75 -1.63 10.39 -11.87
C ILE A 75 -0.78 11.23 -10.90
N GLY A 76 -1.23 11.36 -9.65
CA GLY A 76 -0.59 12.21 -8.64
C GLY A 76 -1.09 13.66 -8.73
N GLY A 77 -0.32 14.59 -8.16
CA GLY A 77 -0.63 16.01 -8.18
C GLY A 77 0.56 16.86 -8.61
N ASP A 78 0.49 18.16 -8.38
CA ASP A 78 1.52 19.15 -8.75
C ASP A 78 2.87 18.88 -8.06
N SER A 79 2.84 18.21 -6.90
CA SER A 79 4.03 17.77 -6.17
C SER A 79 4.56 16.40 -6.62
N GLY A 80 3.98 15.81 -7.67
CA GLY A 80 4.34 14.51 -8.23
C GLY A 80 3.50 13.36 -7.69
N THR A 81 4.09 12.16 -7.68
CA THR A 81 3.43 10.91 -7.27
C THR A 81 2.97 10.96 -5.82
N SER A 82 1.66 10.82 -5.61
CA SER A 82 1.05 10.91 -4.28
C SER A 82 1.25 9.64 -3.44
N ILE A 83 1.13 8.48 -4.08
CA ILE A 83 1.18 7.15 -3.47
C ILE A 83 2.10 6.27 -4.30
N VAL A 84 3.04 5.61 -3.63
CA VAL A 84 3.94 4.61 -4.23
C VAL A 84 3.52 3.24 -3.69
N PRO A 85 2.81 2.41 -4.49
CA PRO A 85 2.37 1.10 -4.04
C PRO A 85 3.52 0.23 -3.53
N GLY A 86 3.41 -0.24 -2.29
CA GLY A 86 4.42 -1.06 -1.62
C GLY A 86 5.52 -0.29 -0.88
N ASP A 87 5.59 1.04 -1.03
CA ASP A 87 6.58 1.90 -0.39
C ASP A 87 5.91 3.03 0.40
N VAL A 88 5.83 2.81 1.72
CA VAL A 88 5.17 3.74 2.65
C VAL A 88 5.97 5.04 2.79
N ASP A 89 7.30 4.98 2.82
CA ASP A 89 8.14 6.14 3.10
C ASP A 89 8.39 7.00 1.85
N ALA A 90 8.31 6.41 0.66
CA ALA A 90 8.32 7.14 -0.62
C ALA A 90 6.96 7.80 -0.95
N SER A 91 5.88 7.44 -0.24
CA SER A 91 4.54 7.97 -0.51
C SER A 91 4.32 9.35 0.13
N LEU A 92 4.13 10.39 -0.68
CA LEU A 92 3.87 11.75 -0.22
C LEU A 92 2.60 11.85 0.64
N LEU A 93 1.56 11.10 0.31
CA LEU A 93 0.33 11.04 1.10
C LEU A 93 0.60 10.63 2.55
N ILE A 94 1.46 9.62 2.75
CA ILE A 94 1.82 9.14 4.10
C ILE A 94 2.61 10.20 4.86
N ARG A 95 3.61 10.81 4.21
CA ARG A 95 4.36 11.92 4.81
C ARG A 95 3.43 13.04 5.27
N ALA A 96 2.46 13.40 4.43
CA ALA A 96 1.53 14.49 4.70
C ALA A 96 0.59 14.22 5.88
N VAL A 97 0.12 12.98 6.07
CA VAL A 97 -0.79 12.62 7.16
C VAL A 97 -0.08 12.31 8.48
N ARG A 98 1.21 11.93 8.43
CA ARG A 98 2.03 11.74 9.63
C ARG A 98 2.32 13.06 10.37
N TRP A 99 2.31 14.19 9.67
CA TRP A 99 2.69 15.51 10.22
C TRP A 99 4.10 15.55 10.83
N ASP A 100 5.01 14.68 10.37
CA ASP A 100 6.40 14.72 10.80
C ASP A 100 7.16 15.86 10.09
N ASP A 101 6.64 16.30 8.95
CA ASP A 101 7.11 17.45 8.18
C ASP A 101 6.14 18.64 8.37
N PRO A 102 6.61 19.79 8.88
CA PRO A 102 5.76 20.96 9.09
C PRO A 102 5.32 21.65 7.78
N ASP A 103 6.02 21.42 6.67
CA ASP A 103 5.74 22.09 5.39
C ASP A 103 4.60 21.40 4.61
N VAL A 104 4.36 20.12 4.91
CA VAL A 104 3.33 19.30 4.26
C VAL A 104 2.47 18.60 5.31
N GLN A 105 1.48 19.32 5.86
CA GLN A 105 0.55 18.77 6.86
C GLN A 105 -0.86 18.69 6.30
N MET A 106 -1.40 17.47 6.21
CA MET A 106 -2.77 17.21 5.77
C MET A 106 -3.49 16.26 6.73
N PRO A 107 -4.81 16.40 6.91
CA PRO A 107 -5.64 17.58 6.59
C PRO A 107 -5.19 18.82 7.38
N PRO A 108 -5.48 20.05 6.91
CA PRO A 108 -5.23 21.26 7.69
C PRO A 108 -5.94 21.27 9.05
N LYS A 109 -5.38 22.00 10.03
CA LYS A 109 -5.91 22.09 11.40
C LYS A 109 -7.38 22.53 11.46
N ASP A 110 -7.76 23.47 10.59
CA ASP A 110 -9.11 24.02 10.47
C ASP A 110 -10.05 23.19 9.57
N ALA A 111 -9.52 22.16 8.89
CA ALA A 111 -10.26 21.32 7.95
C ALA A 111 -10.25 19.83 8.32
N GLY A 112 -10.00 19.49 9.59
CA GLY A 112 -10.08 18.11 10.10
C GLY A 112 -8.94 17.71 11.04
N GLY A 113 -7.82 18.44 10.99
CA GLY A 113 -6.66 18.19 11.82
C GLY A 113 -5.98 16.84 11.56
N LYS A 114 -4.96 16.54 12.36
CA LYS A 114 -4.17 15.31 12.22
C LYS A 114 -5.06 14.09 12.38
N LEU A 115 -4.86 13.10 11.50
CA LEU A 115 -5.51 11.79 11.61
C LEU A 115 -5.13 11.12 12.93
N SER A 116 -6.02 10.26 13.43
CA SER A 116 -5.68 9.37 14.53
C SER A 116 -4.60 8.37 14.13
N ALA A 117 -3.87 7.84 15.11
CA ALA A 117 -2.84 6.83 14.85
C ALA A 117 -3.40 5.58 14.13
N ALA A 118 -4.67 5.21 14.41
CA ALA A 118 -5.33 4.09 13.75
C ALA A 118 -5.65 4.39 12.27
N GLU A 119 -6.14 5.60 11.96
CA GLU A 119 -6.38 6.02 10.57
C GLU A 119 -5.07 6.09 9.76
N ILE A 120 -3.98 6.59 10.37
CA ILE A 120 -2.66 6.60 9.74
C ILE A 120 -2.18 5.16 9.49
N ALA A 121 -2.30 4.27 10.48
CA ALA A 121 -1.90 2.87 10.34
C ALA A 121 -2.70 2.13 9.25
N ASP A 122 -3.99 2.43 9.09
CA ASP A 122 -4.81 1.87 8.00
C ASP A 122 -4.29 2.31 6.62
N LEU A 123 -3.95 3.60 6.46
CA LEU A 123 -3.35 4.12 5.23
C LEU A 123 -1.98 3.50 4.93
N GLU A 124 -1.10 3.40 5.93
CA GLU A 124 0.21 2.76 5.78
C GLU A 124 0.07 1.30 5.38
N ALA A 125 -0.82 0.55 6.04
CA ALA A 125 -1.08 -0.85 5.72
C ALA A 125 -1.65 -1.00 4.30
N TRP A 126 -2.51 -0.09 3.86
CA TRP A 126 -3.03 -0.07 2.49
C TRP A 126 -1.91 0.15 1.47
N VAL A 127 -1.07 1.16 1.66
CA VAL A 127 0.07 1.45 0.77
C VAL A 127 1.04 0.27 0.74
N GLN A 128 1.41 -0.27 1.92
CA GLN A 128 2.32 -1.40 2.04
C GLN A 128 1.82 -2.65 1.32
N ARG A 129 0.50 -2.85 1.26
CA ARG A 129 -0.17 -3.97 0.55
C ARG A 129 -0.41 -3.67 -0.93
N GLY A 130 0.28 -2.68 -1.49
CA GLY A 130 0.23 -2.34 -2.91
C GLY A 130 -0.92 -1.40 -3.28
N ALA A 131 -1.46 -0.64 -2.33
CA ALA A 131 -2.49 0.38 -2.55
C ALA A 131 -3.66 -0.12 -3.42
N PHE A 132 -4.13 -1.35 -3.16
CA PHE A 132 -5.20 -1.95 -3.96
C PHE A 132 -6.45 -1.06 -3.93
N ASP A 133 -6.97 -0.72 -5.10
CA ASP A 133 -8.13 0.14 -5.28
C ASP A 133 -9.10 -0.50 -6.29
N PRO A 134 -10.30 -0.93 -5.87
CA PRO A 134 -11.31 -1.52 -6.76
C PRO A 134 -12.10 -0.48 -7.55
N ARG A 135 -11.86 0.83 -7.35
CA ARG A 135 -12.51 1.92 -8.10
C ARG A 135 -11.94 1.98 -9.51
N ILE A 136 -12.44 1.11 -10.37
CA ILE A 136 -12.35 1.26 -11.81
C ILE A 136 -13.20 2.44 -12.25
N ASP A 137 -12.60 3.27 -13.09
CA ASP A 137 -13.21 4.39 -13.76
C ASP A 137 -14.49 3.96 -14.50
N GLY A 138 -15.64 4.36 -13.96
CA GLY A 138 -16.89 4.57 -14.68
C GLY A 138 -17.74 3.39 -15.20
N SER A 139 -17.27 2.14 -15.36
CA SER A 139 -18.03 1.21 -16.27
C SER A 139 -18.51 -0.15 -15.73
N THR A 140 -17.84 -0.85 -14.82
CA THR A 140 -18.15 -2.29 -14.64
C THR A 140 -19.22 -2.61 -13.59
N ALA A 141 -19.51 -1.69 -12.66
CA ALA A 141 -20.57 -1.89 -11.66
C ALA A 141 -21.98 -1.64 -12.23
N LYS A 142 -22.14 -0.71 -13.17
CA LYS A 142 -23.41 -0.54 -13.94
C LYS A 142 -23.63 -1.67 -14.94
N SER A 143 -22.56 -2.27 -15.46
CA SER A 143 -22.62 -3.37 -16.43
C SER A 143 -23.27 -4.64 -15.85
N ARG A 144 -22.98 -5.01 -14.59
CA ARG A 144 -23.48 -6.27 -14.02
C ARG A 144 -24.98 -6.32 -13.72
N ARG A 145 -25.67 -5.17 -13.59
CA ARG A 145 -27.15 -5.16 -13.45
C ARG A 145 -27.88 -4.79 -14.75
N SER A 146 -27.19 -4.17 -15.70
CA SER A 146 -27.82 -3.68 -16.94
C SER A 146 -27.92 -4.73 -18.05
N TRP A 147 -27.14 -5.81 -18.03
CA TRP A 147 -27.18 -6.83 -19.09
C TRP A 147 -28.10 -8.00 -18.75
N ASP A 148 -28.07 -8.50 -17.52
CA ASP A 148 -28.88 -9.66 -17.11
C ASP A 148 -30.39 -9.35 -17.05
N GLU A 149 -30.78 -8.15 -16.61
CA GLU A 149 -32.18 -7.72 -16.58
C GLU A 149 -32.71 -7.38 -17.99
N MET A 150 -31.86 -6.90 -18.90
CA MET A 150 -32.28 -6.46 -20.24
C MET A 150 -32.55 -7.64 -21.21
N PHE A 151 -31.91 -8.80 -21.01
CA PHE A 151 -32.19 -10.02 -21.78
C PHE A 151 -33.30 -10.90 -21.17
N ALA A 152 -33.74 -10.63 -19.94
CA ALA A 152 -34.85 -11.33 -19.31
C ALA A 152 -36.22 -10.83 -19.81
N GLU A 153 -36.35 -9.54 -20.11
CA GLU A 153 -37.61 -8.90 -20.55
C GLU A 153 -37.92 -9.12 -22.04
N ARG A 154 -36.92 -9.50 -22.85
CA ARG A 154 -37.08 -9.72 -24.30
C ARG A 154 -37.40 -11.19 -24.66
N ARG A 155 -37.94 -11.96 -23.72
CA ARG A 155 -38.31 -13.37 -23.92
C ARG A 155 -39.79 -13.62 -23.69
#